data_AF-A0A8T4N5S3-F1
#
_entry.id   AF-A0A8T4N5S3-F1
#
_cell.length_a   1.000
_cell.length_b   1.000
_cell.length_c   1.000
_cell.angle_alpha   90.00
_cell.angle_beta   90.00
_cell.angle_gamma   90.00
#
_symmetry.space_group_name_H-M   'P 1'
#
loop_
_entity.id
_entity.type
_entity.pdbx_description
1 polymer ?
#
loop_
_entity_poly.entity_id
_entity_poly.type
_entity_poly.pdbx_seq_one_letter_code
_entity_poly.pdbx_strand_id
1 'polypeptide(L)'
;MGEEFQKVEVFSDRGTVKGGVKTFFYLLFVLAIFYISTYLFSNRFDILMPSNLLAPIDLVNYPLVMVSYFLFIVGVIIYGTFFIHKNFLSSLVALAPFFVISLISFNLGVTREEFGYIIFAVPYFFVFMAFVSLACFLMRFYYKVNSSRSRVIILSAPFAIFVIFLLISSINMATLSVSDCDSTSESKEKCYSALAVKENDASVCENLGSYGYGCYSEVAYSSGDLSVCDEILLNKEVVGQFSHFNSSPLTDFDIISTCYRGVAVSKKDVSICDKIPSDIMAGFKVRGQPLSERDWCYDLVNDEVDY
;
A
#
# COMPACT_ATOMS: atom_id res chain seq x y z
N MET A 1 -76.78 -12.36 -33.14
CA MET A 1 -75.71 -11.86 -34.03
C MET A 1 -74.96 -10.80 -33.26
N GLY A 2 -73.69 -11.05 -32.93
CA GLY A 2 -72.86 -10.10 -32.18
C GLY A 2 -71.88 -10.84 -31.26
N GLU A 3 -70.92 -11.55 -31.85
CA GLU A 3 -69.76 -12.07 -31.11
C GLU A 3 -68.57 -11.13 -31.38
N GLU A 4 -68.20 -10.36 -30.35
CA GLU A 4 -66.96 -9.59 -30.31
C GLU A 4 -65.78 -10.55 -30.10
N PHE A 5 -65.00 -10.77 -31.16
CA PHE A 5 -63.71 -11.42 -31.06
C PHE A 5 -62.71 -10.46 -30.40
N GLN A 6 -62.40 -10.70 -29.13
CA GLN A 6 -61.25 -10.09 -28.45
C GLN A 6 -59.96 -10.56 -29.14
N LYS A 7 -59.32 -9.61 -29.82
CA LYS A 7 -58.00 -9.76 -30.44
C LYS A 7 -56.96 -9.81 -29.31
N VAL A 8 -56.58 -11.02 -28.93
CA VAL A 8 -55.45 -11.24 -28.00
C VAL A 8 -54.16 -10.89 -28.76
N GLU A 9 -53.67 -9.67 -28.54
CA GLU A 9 -52.34 -9.28 -28.99
C GLU A 9 -51.30 -10.03 -28.15
N VAL A 10 -50.79 -11.11 -28.72
CA VAL A 10 -49.62 -11.82 -28.22
C VAL A 10 -48.41 -10.90 -28.38
N PHE A 11 -48.06 -10.18 -27.31
CA PHE A 11 -46.81 -9.44 -27.19
C PHE A 11 -45.64 -10.43 -27.29
N SER A 12 -45.11 -10.59 -28.50
CA SER A 12 -43.90 -11.35 -28.75
C SER A 12 -42.70 -10.52 -28.30
N ASP A 13 -42.32 -10.70 -27.03
CA ASP A 13 -41.21 -10.02 -26.39
C ASP A 13 -39.86 -10.62 -26.84
N ARG A 14 -39.56 -10.54 -28.14
CA ARG A 14 -38.27 -10.95 -28.74
C ARG A 14 -37.18 -9.88 -28.62
N GLY A 15 -37.34 -8.91 -27.72
CA GLY A 15 -36.44 -7.76 -27.55
C GLY A 15 -35.30 -7.96 -26.54
N THR A 16 -35.36 -8.97 -25.67
CA THR A 16 -34.57 -9.01 -24.42
C THR A 16 -33.17 -9.64 -24.54
N VAL A 17 -32.89 -10.45 -25.57
CA VAL A 17 -31.61 -11.17 -25.67
C VAL A 17 -30.43 -10.24 -26.01
N LYS A 18 -30.66 -9.15 -26.75
CA LYS A 18 -29.58 -8.19 -27.10
C LYS A 18 -29.14 -7.31 -25.93
N GLY A 19 -29.93 -7.25 -24.85
CA GLY A 19 -29.57 -6.54 -23.62
C GLY A 19 -28.52 -7.28 -22.79
N GLY A 20 -28.66 -8.60 -22.64
CA GLY A 20 -27.82 -9.40 -21.75
C GLY A 20 -26.33 -9.41 -22.13
N VAL A 21 -26.02 -9.42 -23.42
CA VAL A 21 -24.63 -9.43 -23.90
C VAL A 21 -23.88 -8.16 -23.51
N LYS A 22 -24.53 -6.99 -23.55
CA LYS A 22 -23.90 -5.72 -23.16
C LYS A 22 -23.64 -5.65 -21.67
N THR A 23 -24.58 -6.12 -20.86
CA THR A 23 -24.43 -6.18 -19.40
C THR A 23 -23.29 -7.13 -19.02
N PHE A 24 -23.15 -8.25 -19.73
CA PHE A 24 -22.09 -9.23 -19.50
C PHE A 24 -20.69 -8.66 -19.75
N PHE A 25 -20.47 -8.00 -20.89
CA PHE A 25 -19.17 -7.39 -21.20
C PHE A 25 -18.82 -6.25 -20.24
N TYR A 26 -19.81 -5.47 -19.78
CA TYR A 26 -19.58 -4.46 -18.76
C TYR A 26 -19.14 -5.07 -17.43
N LEU A 27 -19.78 -6.17 -17.01
CA LEU A 27 -19.42 -6.88 -15.78
C LEU A 27 -17.99 -7.44 -15.86
N LEU A 28 -17.64 -8.10 -16.97
CA LEU A 28 -16.27 -8.61 -17.21
C LEU A 28 -15.22 -7.50 -17.16
N PHE A 29 -15.53 -6.33 -17.74
CA PHE A 29 -14.62 -5.20 -17.74
C PHE A 29 -14.41 -4.65 -16.32
N VAL A 30 -15.47 -4.53 -15.52
CA VAL A 30 -15.37 -4.11 -14.11
C VAL A 30 -14.55 -5.12 -13.30
N LEU A 31 -14.76 -6.43 -13.51
CA LEU A 31 -13.97 -7.48 -12.87
C LEU A 31 -12.49 -7.46 -13.28
N ALA A 32 -12.19 -7.15 -14.55
CA ALA A 32 -10.81 -7.02 -15.01
C ALA A 32 -10.10 -5.81 -14.40
N ILE A 33 -10.78 -4.65 -14.30
CA ILE A 33 -10.25 -3.48 -13.59
C ILE A 33 -10.02 -3.80 -12.11
N PHE A 34 -10.95 -4.52 -11.48
CA PHE A 34 -10.79 -4.99 -10.09
C PHE A 34 -9.53 -5.83 -9.95
N TYR A 35 -9.39 -6.89 -10.76
CA TYR A 35 -8.24 -7.80 -10.70
C TYR A 35 -6.90 -7.05 -10.86
N ILE A 36 -6.82 -6.15 -11.85
CA ILE A 36 -5.61 -5.36 -12.09
C ILE A 36 -5.33 -4.40 -10.93
N SER A 37 -6.36 -3.74 -10.38
CA SER A 37 -6.17 -2.78 -9.29
C SER A 37 -5.72 -3.48 -8.00
N THR A 38 -6.32 -4.62 -7.66
CA THR A 38 -5.92 -5.41 -6.49
C THR A 38 -4.52 -5.99 -6.66
N TYR A 39 -4.17 -6.47 -7.86
CA TYR A 39 -2.83 -6.99 -8.17
C TYR A 39 -1.75 -5.90 -8.06
N LEU A 40 -1.99 -4.71 -8.63
CA LEU A 40 -1.05 -3.59 -8.55
C LEU A 40 -0.91 -3.05 -7.12
N PHE A 41 -1.99 -3.09 -6.33
CA PHE A 41 -1.95 -2.67 -4.94
C PHE A 41 -1.19 -3.68 -4.05
N SER A 42 -1.43 -4.97 -4.25
CA SER A 42 -0.72 -6.04 -3.53
C SER A 42 0.79 -5.96 -3.75
N ASN A 43 1.24 -5.88 -5.01
CA ASN A 43 2.66 -5.85 -5.33
C ASN A 43 3.39 -4.57 -4.85
N ARG A 44 2.68 -3.45 -4.67
CA ARG A 44 3.28 -2.23 -4.09
C ARG A 44 3.35 -2.28 -2.57
N PHE A 45 2.46 -3.02 -1.91
CA PHE A 45 2.41 -3.10 -0.46
C PHE A 45 3.66 -3.81 0.08
N ASP A 46 4.10 -4.87 -0.59
CA ASP A 46 5.30 -5.63 -0.20
C ASP A 46 6.60 -4.83 -0.34
N ILE A 47 6.64 -3.84 -1.24
CA ILE A 47 7.83 -3.00 -1.48
C ILE A 47 7.92 -1.85 -0.46
N LEU A 48 6.79 -1.40 0.08
CA LEU A 48 6.73 -0.24 1.00
C LEU A 48 6.75 -0.62 2.48
N MET A 49 6.55 -1.90 2.82
CA MET A 49 6.51 -2.39 4.19
C MET A 49 7.49 -3.57 4.35
N PRO A 50 8.78 -3.33 4.65
CA PRO A 50 9.69 -4.41 5.01
C PRO A 50 9.18 -5.13 6.27
N SER A 51 9.25 -6.48 6.25
CA SER A 51 8.69 -7.40 7.25
C SER A 51 9.10 -7.11 8.70
N ASN A 52 10.21 -6.41 8.90
CA ASN A 52 10.76 -6.11 10.22
C ASN A 52 10.09 -4.94 10.95
N LEU A 53 9.25 -4.15 10.26
CA LEU A 53 8.47 -3.05 10.87
C LEU A 53 7.04 -3.46 11.25
N LEU A 54 6.71 -4.75 11.10
CA LEU A 54 5.54 -5.36 11.73
C LEU A 54 5.83 -5.57 13.22
N ALA A 55 5.88 -4.48 14.01
CA ALA A 55 5.21 -4.57 15.31
C ALA A 55 3.80 -5.07 14.99
N PRO A 56 3.24 -6.05 15.73
CA PRO A 56 2.04 -6.78 15.31
C PRO A 56 0.96 -5.77 14.94
N ILE A 57 0.83 -5.50 13.63
CA ILE A 57 -0.27 -4.73 13.09
C ILE A 57 -1.42 -5.65 13.36
N ASP A 58 -2.19 -5.30 14.39
CA ASP A 58 -3.22 -6.16 14.94
C ASP A 58 -4.01 -6.75 13.78
N LEU A 59 -3.95 -8.08 13.64
CA LEU A 59 -4.67 -8.86 12.63
C LEU A 59 -6.18 -8.49 12.58
N VAL A 60 -6.65 -7.80 13.62
CA VAL A 60 -7.95 -7.20 13.83
C VAL A 60 -8.29 -6.08 12.82
N ASN A 61 -7.33 -5.31 12.32
CA ASN A 61 -7.61 -4.17 11.43
C ASN A 61 -7.68 -4.53 9.94
N TYR A 62 -6.97 -5.58 9.52
CA TYR A 62 -7.01 -6.09 8.14
C TYR A 62 -8.43 -6.43 7.63
N PRO A 63 -9.29 -7.15 8.38
CA PRO A 63 -10.65 -7.41 7.94
C PRO A 63 -11.50 -6.14 7.83
N LEU A 64 -11.23 -5.10 8.63
CA LEU A 64 -11.94 -3.81 8.56
C LEU A 64 -11.60 -3.05 7.28
N VAL A 65 -10.32 -3.04 6.88
CA VAL A 65 -9.86 -2.47 5.60
C VAL A 65 -10.48 -3.24 4.44
N MET A 66 -10.46 -4.58 4.48
CA MET A 66 -11.08 -5.43 3.44
C MET A 66 -12.60 -5.21 3.32
N VAL A 67 -13.31 -5.08 4.43
CA VAL A 67 -14.75 -4.79 4.45
C VAL A 67 -15.02 -3.41 3.87
N SER A 68 -14.22 -2.39 4.19
CA SER A 68 -14.36 -1.06 3.61
C SER A 68 -14.17 -1.07 2.08
N TYR A 69 -13.19 -1.82 1.59
CA TYR A 69 -12.90 -1.96 0.16
C TYR A 69 -14.04 -2.70 -0.56
N PHE A 70 -14.56 -3.75 0.05
CA PHE A 70 -15.71 -4.50 -0.46
C PHE A 70 -16.97 -3.63 -0.54
N LEU A 71 -17.30 -2.88 0.52
CA LEU A 71 -18.45 -1.97 0.53
C LEU A 71 -18.31 -0.86 -0.51
N PHE A 72 -17.09 -0.34 -0.71
CA PHE A 72 -16.81 0.63 -1.76
C PHE A 72 -17.10 0.06 -3.16
N ILE A 73 -16.64 -1.17 -3.44
CA ILE A 73 -16.88 -1.86 -4.71
C ILE A 73 -18.36 -2.09 -4.95
N VAL A 74 -19.07 -2.59 -3.93
CA VAL A 74 -20.53 -2.78 -4.00
C VAL A 74 -21.21 -1.44 -4.30
N GLY A 75 -20.77 -0.35 -3.67
CA GLY A 75 -21.23 1.01 -3.96
C GLY A 75 -21.02 1.41 -5.43
N VAL A 76 -19.83 1.17 -5.99
CA VAL A 76 -19.51 1.48 -7.40
C VAL A 76 -20.39 0.67 -8.36
N ILE A 77 -20.62 -0.61 -8.08
CA ILE A 77 -21.48 -1.48 -8.91
C ILE A 77 -22.95 -1.02 -8.84
N ILE A 78 -23.46 -0.72 -7.64
CA ILE A 78 -24.80 -0.18 -7.44
C ILE A 78 -24.95 1.16 -8.17
N TYR A 79 -23.94 2.02 -8.10
CA TYR A 79 -23.95 3.29 -8.81
C TYR A 79 -23.98 3.13 -10.33
N GLY A 80 -23.13 2.25 -10.88
CA GLY A 80 -23.09 1.97 -12.31
C GLY A 80 -24.44 1.48 -12.82
N THR A 81 -25.07 0.55 -12.09
CA THR A 81 -26.39 0.01 -12.44
C THR A 81 -27.51 1.05 -12.33
N PHE A 82 -27.52 1.87 -11.27
CA PHE A 82 -28.49 2.96 -11.11
C PHE A 82 -28.33 4.07 -12.16
N PHE A 83 -27.09 4.41 -12.51
CA PHE A 83 -26.78 5.45 -13.50
C PHE A 83 -27.30 5.09 -14.90
N ILE A 84 -27.33 3.80 -15.24
CA ILE A 84 -27.87 3.26 -16.50
C ILE A 84 -29.41 3.39 -16.53
N HIS A 85 -30.08 3.22 -15.39
CA HIS A 85 -31.55 3.10 -15.35
C HIS A 85 -32.33 4.37 -14.92
N LYS A 86 -31.71 5.35 -14.23
CA LYS A 86 -32.44 6.51 -13.67
C LYS A 86 -31.70 7.86 -13.77
N ASN A 87 -32.41 8.94 -13.43
CA ASN A 87 -31.88 10.29 -13.30
C ASN A 87 -30.67 10.32 -12.35
N PHE A 88 -29.62 11.04 -12.78
CA PHE A 88 -28.31 11.15 -12.10
C PHE A 88 -28.43 11.53 -10.62
N LEU A 89 -29.33 12.46 -10.31
CA LEU A 89 -29.51 13.01 -8.97
C LEU A 89 -29.96 11.94 -7.96
N SER A 90 -30.87 11.04 -8.34
CA SER A 90 -31.31 9.95 -7.46
C SER A 90 -30.22 8.92 -7.19
N SER A 91 -29.32 8.72 -8.15
CA SER A 91 -28.19 7.79 -7.99
C SER A 91 -27.14 8.34 -7.01
N LEU A 92 -26.93 9.65 -7.03
CA LEU A 92 -26.00 10.35 -6.14
C LEU A 92 -26.49 10.34 -4.69
N VAL A 93 -27.79 10.56 -4.47
CA VAL A 93 -28.42 10.49 -3.15
C VAL A 93 -28.38 9.07 -2.58
N ALA A 94 -28.55 8.04 -3.41
CA ALA A 94 -28.46 6.64 -2.99
C ALA A 94 -27.05 6.20 -2.58
N LEU A 95 -26.00 6.86 -3.10
CA LEU A 95 -24.61 6.58 -2.78
C LEU A 95 -24.09 7.26 -1.52
N ALA A 96 -24.68 8.39 -1.13
CA ALA A 96 -24.22 9.18 0.01
C ALA A 96 -24.00 8.35 1.30
N PRO A 97 -24.86 7.38 1.67
CA PRO A 97 -24.65 6.56 2.86
C PRO A 97 -23.41 5.67 2.78
N PHE A 98 -23.12 5.09 1.61
CA PHE A 98 -21.96 4.22 1.41
C PHE A 98 -20.65 5.01 1.50
N PHE A 99 -20.65 6.24 1.00
CA PHE A 99 -19.53 7.17 1.15
C PHE A 99 -19.29 7.54 2.61
N VAL A 100 -20.36 7.90 3.32
CA VAL A 100 -20.27 8.27 4.73
C VAL A 100 -19.80 7.09 5.58
N ILE A 101 -20.31 5.88 5.35
CA ILE A 101 -19.88 4.68 6.06
C ILE A 101 -18.41 4.36 5.74
N SER A 102 -17.99 4.43 4.47
CA SER A 102 -16.58 4.19 4.11
C SER A 102 -15.65 5.21 4.75
N LEU A 103 -16.03 6.49 4.75
CA LEU A 103 -15.29 7.55 5.46
C LEU A 103 -15.22 7.30 6.97
N ILE A 104 -16.33 6.90 7.60
CA ILE A 104 -16.36 6.63 9.05
C ILE A 104 -15.52 5.40 9.39
N SER A 105 -15.69 4.28 8.67
CA SER A 105 -14.91 3.06 8.88
C SER A 105 -13.41 3.31 8.70
N PHE A 106 -13.05 4.14 7.71
CA PHE A 106 -11.66 4.51 7.46
C PHE A 106 -11.09 5.43 8.55
N ASN A 107 -11.87 6.40 9.05
CA ASN A 107 -11.44 7.27 10.16
C ASN A 107 -11.36 6.55 11.52
N LEU A 108 -12.17 5.51 11.73
CA LEU A 108 -12.18 4.74 12.98
C LEU A 108 -11.10 3.66 13.04
N GLY A 109 -10.68 3.12 11.90
CA GLY A 109 -9.67 2.06 11.83
C GLY A 109 -8.22 2.54 11.85
N VAL A 110 -7.97 3.83 11.62
CA VAL A 110 -6.62 4.35 11.46
C VAL A 110 -6.08 4.88 12.79
N THR A 111 -5.09 4.19 13.32
CA THR A 111 -4.31 4.63 14.47
C THR A 111 -3.42 5.83 14.10
N ARG A 112 -2.94 6.56 15.11
CA ARG A 112 -2.27 7.87 14.96
C ARG A 112 -1.03 7.86 14.03
N GLU A 113 -0.41 6.70 13.83
CA GLU A 113 0.79 6.55 13.01
C GLU A 113 0.52 6.33 11.51
N GLU A 114 -0.71 5.93 11.12
CA GLU A 114 -1.08 5.68 9.72
C GLU A 114 -1.76 6.89 9.03
N PHE A 115 -1.94 8.00 9.74
CA PHE A 115 -2.56 9.22 9.20
C PHE A 115 -1.83 9.79 7.98
N GLY A 116 -0.52 9.53 7.85
CA GLY A 116 0.25 9.92 6.67
C GLY A 116 -0.34 9.34 5.39
N TYR A 117 -0.72 8.05 5.40
CA TYR A 117 -1.23 7.38 4.22
C TYR A 117 -2.61 7.90 3.79
N ILE A 118 -3.46 8.28 4.76
CA ILE A 118 -4.77 8.91 4.51
C ILE A 118 -4.61 10.20 3.71
N ILE A 119 -3.70 11.07 4.16
CA ILE A 119 -3.49 12.39 3.55
C ILE A 119 -3.06 12.23 2.08
N PHE A 120 -2.27 11.20 1.78
CA PHE A 120 -1.89 10.90 0.40
C PHE A 120 -3.00 10.21 -0.40
N ALA A 121 -3.78 9.29 0.18
CA ALA A 121 -4.79 8.51 -0.55
C ALA A 121 -6.05 9.31 -0.91
N VAL A 122 -6.48 10.24 -0.05
CA VAL A 122 -7.72 11.01 -0.23
C VAL A 122 -7.73 11.82 -1.54
N PRO A 123 -6.68 12.57 -1.91
CA PRO A 123 -6.61 13.27 -3.19
C PRO A 123 -6.76 12.34 -4.41
N TYR A 124 -6.08 11.18 -4.41
CA TYR A 124 -6.18 10.21 -5.52
C TYR A 124 -7.60 9.68 -5.66
N PHE A 125 -8.26 9.43 -4.54
CA PHE A 125 -9.65 8.97 -4.53
C PHE A 125 -10.62 10.00 -5.11
N PHE A 126 -10.49 11.28 -4.74
CA PHE A 126 -11.31 12.34 -5.33
C PHE A 126 -11.09 12.49 -6.84
N VAL A 127 -9.83 12.42 -7.29
CA VAL A 127 -9.50 12.45 -8.72
C VAL A 127 -10.12 11.25 -9.44
N PHE A 128 -10.01 10.04 -8.88
CA PHE A 128 -10.61 8.84 -9.45
C PHE A 128 -12.14 8.97 -9.59
N MET A 129 -12.83 9.44 -8.55
CA MET A 129 -14.28 9.65 -8.59
C MET A 129 -14.70 10.72 -9.60
N ALA A 130 -13.91 11.79 -9.76
CA ALA A 130 -14.13 12.80 -10.79
C ALA A 130 -13.99 12.19 -12.21
N PHE A 131 -12.99 11.33 -12.42
CA PHE A 131 -12.81 10.60 -13.69
C PHE A 131 -13.97 9.65 -14.00
N VAL A 132 -14.43 8.87 -13.02
CA VAL A 132 -15.59 7.98 -13.18
C VAL A 132 -16.83 8.80 -13.55
N SER A 133 -17.05 9.92 -12.86
CA SER A 133 -18.17 10.83 -13.13
C SER A 133 -18.11 11.42 -14.55
N LEU A 134 -16.92 11.86 -14.98
CA LEU A 134 -16.71 12.38 -16.34
C LEU A 134 -16.93 11.30 -17.40
N ALA A 135 -16.41 10.09 -17.19
CA ALA A 135 -16.61 8.96 -18.10
C ALA A 135 -18.10 8.61 -18.26
N CYS A 136 -18.83 8.58 -17.14
CA CYS A 136 -20.28 8.37 -17.12
C CYS A 136 -21.04 9.49 -17.87
N PHE A 137 -20.62 10.74 -17.72
CA PHE A 137 -21.20 11.88 -18.45
C PHE A 137 -20.94 11.80 -19.96
N LEU A 138 -19.71 11.48 -20.36
CA LEU A 138 -19.31 11.29 -21.76
C LEU A 138 -20.07 10.13 -22.40
N MET A 139 -20.36 9.06 -21.66
CA MET A 139 -21.21 7.96 -22.13
C MET A 139 -22.64 8.41 -22.47
N ARG A 140 -23.22 9.37 -21.74
CA ARG A 140 -24.55 9.92 -22.10
C ARG A 140 -24.49 10.75 -23.39
N PHE A 141 -23.44 11.54 -23.56
CA PHE A 141 -23.20 12.27 -24.81
C PHE A 141 -22.96 11.33 -25.99
N TYR A 142 -22.21 10.25 -25.76
CA TYR A 142 -21.92 9.23 -26.76
C TYR A 142 -23.19 8.64 -27.38
N TYR A 143 -24.21 8.33 -26.56
CA TYR A 143 -25.49 7.80 -27.07
C TYR A 143 -26.27 8.80 -27.95
N LYS A 144 -26.07 10.10 -27.75
CA LYS A 144 -26.74 11.15 -28.53
C LYS A 144 -26.04 11.45 -29.85
N VAL A 145 -24.76 11.10 -29.99
CA VAL A 145 -23.96 11.34 -31.20
C VAL A 145 -24.22 10.23 -32.22
N ASN A 146 -24.76 10.60 -33.39
CA ASN A 146 -25.13 9.65 -34.44
C ASN A 146 -23.92 9.19 -35.32
N SER A 147 -22.78 9.85 -35.20
CA SER A 147 -21.58 9.57 -36.00
C SER A 147 -20.69 8.48 -35.38
N SER A 148 -20.41 7.41 -36.14
CA SER A 148 -19.60 6.27 -35.69
C SER A 148 -18.12 6.61 -35.44
N ARG A 149 -17.56 7.60 -36.14
CA ARG A 149 -16.16 8.03 -35.94
C ARG A 149 -15.98 8.85 -34.66
N SER A 150 -16.92 9.75 -34.38
CA SER A 150 -16.90 10.58 -33.16
C SER A 150 -17.04 9.74 -31.89
N ARG A 151 -17.75 8.61 -31.99
CA ARG A 151 -17.95 7.65 -30.91
C ARG A 151 -16.66 7.06 -30.36
N VAL A 152 -15.74 6.65 -31.23
CA VAL A 152 -14.46 6.04 -30.80
C VAL A 152 -13.60 7.07 -30.07
N ILE A 153 -13.50 8.30 -30.59
CA ILE A 153 -12.69 9.37 -30.02
C ILE A 153 -13.21 9.78 -28.63
N ILE A 154 -14.53 9.91 -28.48
CA ILE A 154 -15.17 10.29 -27.21
C ILE A 154 -14.93 9.22 -26.13
N LEU A 155 -14.88 7.94 -26.51
CA LEU A 155 -14.60 6.83 -25.58
C LEU A 155 -13.11 6.73 -25.20
N SER A 156 -12.20 6.94 -26.15
CA SER A 156 -10.76 6.76 -25.91
C SER A 156 -10.09 7.93 -25.20
N ALA A 157 -10.59 9.16 -25.39
CA ALA A 157 -10.00 10.38 -24.83
C ALA A 157 -9.86 10.38 -23.30
N PRO A 158 -10.92 10.11 -22.49
CA PRO A 158 -10.79 10.12 -21.03
C PRO A 158 -9.85 9.03 -20.51
N PHE A 159 -9.78 7.88 -21.19
CA PHE A 159 -8.85 6.82 -20.83
C PHE A 159 -7.39 7.22 -21.07
N ALA A 160 -7.10 7.84 -22.23
CA ALA A 160 -5.78 8.37 -22.51
C ALA A 160 -5.36 9.44 -21.50
N ILE A 161 -6.27 10.36 -21.13
CA ILE A 161 -6.01 11.39 -20.12
C ILE A 161 -5.73 10.75 -18.75
N PHE A 162 -6.47 9.72 -18.36
CA PHE A 162 -6.25 9.00 -17.10
C PHE A 162 -4.87 8.32 -17.07
N VAL A 163 -4.48 7.64 -18.15
CA VAL A 163 -3.15 7.01 -18.25
C VAL A 163 -2.05 8.07 -18.17
N ILE A 164 -2.20 9.19 -18.87
CA ILE A 164 -1.24 10.31 -18.79
C ILE A 164 -1.16 10.85 -17.36
N PHE A 165 -2.30 11.01 -16.68
CA PHE A 165 -2.32 11.45 -15.29
C PHE A 165 -1.58 10.48 -14.36
N LEU A 166 -1.82 9.17 -14.49
CA LEU A 166 -1.09 8.15 -13.72
C LEU A 166 0.42 8.19 -13.99
N LEU A 167 0.84 8.37 -15.25
CA LEU A 167 2.24 8.51 -15.61
C LEU A 167 2.87 9.78 -14.99
N ILE A 168 2.15 10.90 -14.99
CA ILE A 168 2.62 12.13 -14.35
C ILE A 168 2.70 11.96 -12.83
N SER A 169 1.70 11.33 -12.20
CA SER A 169 1.72 11.04 -10.76
C SER A 169 2.87 10.12 -10.36
N SER A 170 3.28 9.18 -11.22
CA SER A 170 4.45 8.33 -10.96
C SER A 170 5.79 9.07 -11.05
N ILE A 171 5.88 10.13 -11.86
CA ILE A 171 7.11 10.91 -12.03
C ILE A 171 7.34 11.85 -10.83
N ASN A 172 6.27 12.23 -10.12
CA ASN A 172 6.33 13.16 -8.99
C ASN A 172 6.54 12.49 -7.62
N MET A 173 7.12 11.27 -7.56
CA MET A 173 7.70 10.83 -6.29
C MET A 173 8.85 11.78 -5.97
N ALA A 174 8.55 12.78 -5.15
CA ALA A 174 9.46 13.87 -4.83
C ALA A 174 10.85 13.29 -4.50
N THR A 175 11.86 13.91 -5.09
CA THR A 175 13.23 13.73 -4.65
C THR A 175 13.30 14.26 -3.22
N LEU A 176 13.02 13.38 -2.26
CA LEU A 176 13.33 13.64 -0.86
C LEU A 176 14.81 13.99 -0.82
N SER A 177 15.12 15.20 -0.35
CA SER A 177 16.49 15.67 -0.20
C SER A 177 16.85 15.72 1.29
N VAL A 178 18.14 15.67 1.61
CA VAL A 178 18.63 15.78 3.00
C VAL A 178 18.06 17.02 3.70
N SER A 179 17.95 18.15 3.00
CA SER A 179 17.42 19.39 3.56
C SER A 179 15.94 19.31 3.98
N ASP A 180 15.17 18.40 3.38
CA ASP A 180 13.76 18.22 3.75
C ASP A 180 13.65 17.57 5.14
N CYS A 181 14.56 16.64 5.45
CA CYS A 181 14.58 15.90 6.71
C CYS A 181 14.99 16.75 7.92
N ASP A 182 15.72 17.84 7.72
CA ASP A 182 16.16 18.69 8.82
C ASP A 182 15.04 19.49 9.50
N SER A 183 13.93 19.71 8.78
CA SER A 183 12.82 20.56 9.21
C SER A 183 11.82 19.87 10.14
N THR A 184 11.82 18.53 10.23
CA THR A 184 10.83 17.75 11.00
C THR A 184 11.45 17.18 12.27
N SER A 185 11.07 17.62 13.47
CA SER A 185 11.74 17.21 14.72
C SER A 185 11.44 15.80 15.22
N GLU A 186 10.22 15.27 15.03
CA GLU A 186 9.82 13.94 15.53
C GLU A 186 10.05 12.79 14.53
N SER A 187 10.46 13.11 13.29
CA SER A 187 10.57 12.13 12.21
C SER A 187 11.93 12.17 11.50
N LYS A 188 12.96 12.78 12.10
CA LYS A 188 14.30 12.84 11.49
C LYS A 188 14.83 11.46 11.16
N GLU A 189 14.84 10.56 12.14
CA GLU A 189 15.33 9.19 11.96
C GLU A 189 14.64 8.47 10.80
N LYS A 190 13.30 8.46 10.78
CA LYS A 190 12.53 7.84 9.69
C LYS A 190 12.79 8.49 8.33
N CYS A 191 12.93 9.82 8.29
CA CYS A 191 13.19 10.56 7.05
C CYS A 191 14.58 10.24 6.49
N TYR A 192 15.60 10.33 7.33
CA TYR A 192 16.97 10.01 6.96
C TYR A 192 17.13 8.54 6.60
N SER A 193 16.47 7.62 7.32
CA SER A 193 16.47 6.20 7.00
C SER A 193 15.85 5.90 5.63
N ALA A 194 14.65 6.45 5.37
CA ALA A 194 14.01 6.30 4.07
C ALA A 194 14.85 6.89 2.93
N LEU A 195 15.54 8.00 3.18
CA LEU A 195 16.46 8.61 2.23
C LEU A 195 17.68 7.72 1.97
N ALA A 196 18.33 7.24 3.04
CA ALA A 196 19.51 6.38 2.97
C ALA A 196 19.21 5.07 2.24
N VAL A 197 18.06 4.45 2.51
CA VAL A 197 17.59 3.23 1.81
C VAL A 197 17.34 3.52 0.33
N LYS A 198 16.67 4.63 0.01
CA LYS A 198 16.36 5.03 -1.36
C LYS A 198 17.63 5.29 -2.19
N GLU A 199 18.63 5.93 -1.59
CA GLU A 199 19.91 6.24 -2.24
C GLU A 199 20.92 5.10 -2.14
N ASN A 200 20.61 4.08 -1.31
CA ASN A 200 21.52 3.00 -0.96
C ASN A 200 22.88 3.53 -0.44
N ASP A 201 22.82 4.56 0.39
CA ASP A 201 23.97 5.30 0.92
C ASP A 201 23.89 5.40 2.45
N ALA A 202 24.71 4.60 3.13
CA ALA A 202 24.77 4.56 4.59
C ALA A 202 25.35 5.85 5.21
N SER A 203 26.12 6.63 4.45
CA SER A 203 26.70 7.90 4.95
C SER A 203 25.62 8.93 5.30
N VAL A 204 24.43 8.81 4.70
CA VAL A 204 23.26 9.62 5.05
C VAL A 204 22.87 9.44 6.52
N CYS A 205 23.07 8.24 7.09
CA CYS A 205 22.78 7.91 8.48
C CYS A 205 23.73 8.61 9.48
N GLU A 206 24.91 9.09 9.06
CA GLU A 206 25.84 9.84 9.93
C GLU A 206 25.20 11.12 10.48
N ASN A 207 24.28 11.73 9.73
CA ASN A 207 23.57 12.95 10.13
C ASN A 207 22.66 12.76 11.35
N LEU A 208 22.30 11.51 11.68
CA LEU A 208 21.47 11.18 12.85
C LEU A 208 22.29 11.05 14.14
N GLY A 209 23.63 11.06 14.05
CA GLY A 209 24.51 10.85 15.20
C GLY A 209 24.16 9.54 15.90
N SER A 210 23.90 9.62 17.21
CA SER A 210 23.61 8.44 18.03
C SER A 210 22.36 7.68 17.53
N TYR A 211 21.36 8.37 16.99
CA TYR A 211 20.13 7.76 16.47
C TYR A 211 20.30 7.06 15.10
N GLY A 212 21.52 7.03 14.54
CA GLY A 212 21.76 6.48 13.21
C GLY A 212 21.63 4.97 13.09
N TYR A 213 21.66 4.21 14.19
CA TYR A 213 21.72 2.75 14.15
C TYR A 213 20.52 2.10 13.43
N GLY A 214 19.31 2.63 13.63
CA GLY A 214 18.11 2.16 12.92
C GLY A 214 18.25 2.37 11.41
N CYS A 215 18.79 3.53 11.03
CA CYS A 215 19.07 3.89 9.64
C CYS A 215 20.10 2.93 9.00
N TYR A 216 21.24 2.69 9.65
CA TYR A 216 22.24 1.73 9.13
C TYR A 216 21.65 0.32 8.98
N SER A 217 20.85 -0.13 9.96
CA SER A 217 20.22 -1.45 9.90
C SER A 217 19.23 -1.58 8.74
N GLU A 218 18.44 -0.54 8.45
CA GLU A 218 17.51 -0.53 7.32
C GLU A 218 18.25 -0.52 5.97
N VAL A 219 19.33 0.27 5.85
CA VAL A 219 20.18 0.30 4.65
C VAL A 219 20.84 -1.06 4.42
N ALA A 220 21.42 -1.66 5.45
CA ALA A 220 22.03 -2.99 5.38
C ALA A 220 20.98 -4.04 4.97
N TYR A 221 19.81 -4.02 5.59
CA TYR A 221 18.70 -4.92 5.25
C TYR A 221 18.28 -4.81 3.78
N SER A 222 18.03 -3.58 3.30
CA SER A 222 17.55 -3.34 1.94
C SER A 222 18.60 -3.61 0.87
N SER A 223 19.86 -3.29 1.16
CA SER A 223 20.98 -3.49 0.23
C SER A 223 21.50 -4.93 0.24
N GLY A 224 21.30 -5.62 1.36
CA GLY A 224 21.97 -6.87 1.70
C GLY A 224 23.47 -6.70 1.98
N ASP A 225 23.99 -5.47 2.10
CA ASP A 225 25.41 -5.22 2.28
C ASP A 225 25.83 -5.32 3.75
N LEU A 226 26.75 -6.24 4.03
CA LEU A 226 27.25 -6.47 5.39
C LEU A 226 28.25 -5.40 5.83
N SER A 227 28.92 -4.72 4.90
CA SER A 227 29.88 -3.68 5.27
C SER A 227 29.18 -2.52 5.99
N VAL A 228 27.89 -2.29 5.71
CA VAL A 228 27.07 -1.30 6.41
C VAL A 228 26.93 -1.66 7.90
N CYS A 229 26.80 -2.95 8.25
CA CYS A 229 26.80 -3.38 9.64
C CYS A 229 28.19 -3.24 10.29
N ASP A 230 29.27 -3.39 9.51
CA ASP A 230 30.64 -3.18 9.97
C ASP A 230 30.95 -1.71 10.25
N GLU A 231 30.33 -0.78 9.52
CA GLU A 231 30.47 0.66 9.79
C GLU A 231 29.90 1.05 11.16
N ILE A 232 28.84 0.38 11.62
CA ILE A 232 28.30 0.55 12.99
C ILE A 232 29.38 0.22 14.04
N LEU A 233 30.18 -0.83 13.81
CA LEU A 233 31.27 -1.24 14.71
C LEU A 233 32.40 -0.21 14.78
N LEU A 234 32.66 0.50 13.69
CA LEU A 234 33.71 1.52 13.62
C LEU A 234 33.26 2.81 14.32
N ASN A 235 31.97 3.12 14.26
CA ASN A 235 31.37 4.33 14.84
C ASN A 235 30.88 4.17 16.29
N LYS A 236 31.47 3.24 17.07
CA LYS A 236 31.08 2.94 18.47
C LYS A 236 31.04 4.15 19.41
N GLU A 237 31.86 5.18 19.18
CA GLU A 237 31.85 6.41 19.98
C GLU A 237 30.48 7.13 19.96
N VAL A 238 29.69 6.88 18.92
CA VAL A 238 28.39 7.51 18.69
C VAL A 238 27.24 6.76 19.38
N VAL A 239 27.41 5.48 19.68
CA VAL A 239 26.36 4.58 20.19
C VAL A 239 26.20 4.67 21.73
N GLY A 240 27.27 5.02 22.45
CA GLY A 240 27.35 4.90 23.91
C GLY A 240 26.52 5.85 24.78
N GLN A 241 25.62 6.68 24.23
CA GLN A 241 24.87 7.69 25.01
C GLN A 241 23.38 7.38 25.25
N PHE A 242 22.87 6.23 24.82
CA PHE A 242 21.45 5.87 25.05
C PHE A 242 21.21 5.17 26.38
N SER A 243 20.97 5.95 27.42
CA SER A 243 20.42 5.47 28.69
C SER A 243 19.10 6.15 29.07
N HIS A 244 18.39 6.80 28.14
CA HIS A 244 17.26 7.66 28.48
C HIS A 244 15.86 7.02 28.48
N PHE A 245 15.72 5.77 28.03
CA PHE A 245 14.51 4.99 28.28
C PHE A 245 14.76 4.04 29.46
N ASN A 246 13.82 3.99 30.41
CA ASN A 246 13.89 3.18 31.65
C ASN A 246 13.91 1.65 31.44
N SER A 247 14.11 1.20 30.20
CA SER A 247 14.38 -0.19 29.81
C SER A 247 15.87 -0.30 29.55
N SER A 248 16.52 -1.30 30.13
CA SER A 248 17.96 -1.59 30.07
C SER A 248 18.69 -0.99 28.85
N PRO A 249 19.84 -0.30 29.03
CA PRO A 249 20.60 0.28 27.93
C PRO A 249 20.82 -0.80 26.86
N LEU A 250 20.41 -0.49 25.62
CA LEU A 250 20.72 -1.32 24.46
C LEU A 250 22.22 -1.49 24.44
N THR A 251 22.64 -2.75 24.45
CA THR A 251 24.06 -3.07 24.37
C THR A 251 24.50 -2.97 22.92
N ASP A 252 25.79 -2.69 22.67
CA ASP A 252 26.37 -2.75 21.31
C ASP A 252 26.00 -4.07 20.61
N PHE A 253 25.86 -5.14 21.40
CA PHE A 253 25.37 -6.44 20.95
C PHE A 253 23.99 -6.37 20.29
N ASP A 254 23.00 -5.76 20.92
CA ASP A 254 21.62 -5.75 20.40
C ASP A 254 21.55 -5.05 19.04
N ILE A 255 22.32 -3.97 18.88
CA ILE A 255 22.34 -3.15 17.67
C ILE A 255 22.99 -3.91 16.52
N ILE A 256 24.21 -4.41 16.73
CA ILE A 256 24.99 -5.05 15.66
C ILE A 256 24.37 -6.39 15.28
N SER A 257 23.93 -7.15 16.26
CA SER A 257 23.28 -8.44 16.01
C SER A 257 21.96 -8.25 15.24
N THR A 258 21.17 -7.21 15.54
CA THR A 258 19.97 -6.88 14.78
C THR A 258 20.28 -6.53 13.32
N CYS A 259 21.35 -5.77 13.06
CA CYS A 259 21.78 -5.44 11.69
C CYS A 259 22.13 -6.71 10.90
N TYR A 260 23.05 -7.53 11.43
CA TYR A 260 23.48 -8.78 10.80
C TYR A 260 22.33 -9.75 10.58
N ARG A 261 21.42 -9.88 11.55
CA ARG A 261 20.19 -10.67 11.42
C ARG A 261 19.35 -10.16 10.26
N GLY A 262 19.11 -8.85 10.18
CA GLY A 262 18.34 -8.26 9.09
C GLY A 262 18.90 -8.66 7.72
N VAL A 263 20.22 -8.56 7.55
CA VAL A 263 20.88 -8.96 6.30
C VAL A 263 20.76 -10.46 6.04
N ALA A 264 20.90 -11.30 7.07
CA ALA A 264 20.75 -12.75 6.98
C ALA A 264 19.35 -13.15 6.49
N VAL A 265 18.31 -12.50 7.03
CA VAL A 265 16.92 -12.69 6.65
C VAL A 265 16.69 -12.22 5.20
N SER A 266 17.09 -10.99 4.86
CA SER A 266 16.95 -10.41 3.52
C SER A 266 17.60 -11.28 2.43
N LYS A 267 18.79 -11.85 2.71
CA LYS A 267 19.51 -12.74 1.78
C LYS A 267 19.10 -14.21 1.89
N LYS A 268 18.28 -14.59 2.87
CA LYS A 268 18.01 -15.99 3.26
C LYS A 268 19.31 -16.81 3.41
N ASP A 269 20.32 -16.21 4.03
CA ASP A 269 21.67 -16.79 4.19
C ASP A 269 22.06 -16.87 5.66
N VAL A 270 21.88 -18.06 6.24
CA VAL A 270 22.21 -18.35 7.65
C VAL A 270 23.70 -18.24 7.96
N SER A 271 24.60 -18.34 6.97
CA SER A 271 26.05 -18.20 7.19
C SER A 271 26.45 -16.78 7.58
N ILE A 272 25.56 -15.81 7.38
CA ILE A 272 25.73 -14.44 7.85
C ILE A 272 25.67 -14.36 9.37
N CYS A 273 24.87 -15.20 10.04
CA CYS A 273 24.83 -15.30 11.49
C CYS A 273 26.20 -15.69 12.07
N ASP A 274 27.02 -16.43 11.32
CA ASP A 274 28.37 -16.82 11.76
C ASP A 274 29.37 -15.65 11.79
N LYS A 275 29.07 -14.56 11.08
CA LYS A 275 29.91 -13.37 11.01
C LYS A 275 29.72 -12.40 12.17
N ILE A 276 28.70 -12.61 13.01
CA ILE A 276 28.49 -11.77 14.18
C ILE A 276 29.69 -11.93 15.13
N PRO A 277 30.40 -10.86 15.50
CA PRO A 277 31.63 -10.96 16.28
C PRO A 277 31.40 -11.54 17.69
N SER A 278 32.19 -12.56 18.06
CA SER A 278 32.05 -13.29 19.33
C SER A 278 32.45 -12.46 20.55
N ASP A 279 33.31 -11.46 20.39
CA ASP A 279 33.70 -10.52 21.44
C ASP A 279 32.51 -9.69 21.95
N ILE A 280 31.52 -9.48 21.08
CA ILE A 280 30.28 -8.77 21.41
C ILE A 280 29.28 -9.69 22.12
N MET A 281 29.36 -11.00 21.85
CA MET A 281 28.51 -12.03 22.46
C MET A 281 28.88 -12.36 23.91
N ALA A 282 30.15 -12.20 24.28
CA ALA A 282 30.72 -12.64 25.56
C ALA A 282 30.07 -12.01 26.82
N GLY A 283 29.24 -10.98 26.67
CA GLY A 283 28.52 -10.31 27.76
C GLY A 283 27.11 -10.85 28.06
N PHE A 284 26.53 -11.70 27.20
CA PHE A 284 25.10 -12.00 27.27
C PHE A 284 24.81 -13.35 27.96
N LYS A 285 24.05 -13.31 29.07
CA LYS A 285 23.49 -14.50 29.71
C LYS A 285 21.97 -14.38 29.77
N VAL A 286 21.27 -15.01 28.84
CA VAL A 286 19.80 -15.12 28.93
C VAL A 286 19.46 -16.22 29.92
N ARG A 287 18.81 -15.85 31.04
CA ARG A 287 18.20 -16.81 32.00
C ARG A 287 19.17 -17.89 32.51
N GLY A 288 20.45 -17.58 32.63
CA GLY A 288 21.44 -18.49 33.23
C GLY A 288 21.79 -19.72 32.38
N GLN A 289 21.32 -19.82 31.13
CA GLN A 289 21.75 -20.83 30.19
C GLN A 289 22.63 -20.17 29.11
N PRO A 290 23.77 -20.79 28.75
CA PRO A 290 24.47 -20.44 27.53
C PRO A 290 23.58 -20.90 26.37
N LEU A 291 22.67 -20.04 25.91
CA LEU A 291 22.13 -20.18 24.56
C LEU A 291 23.33 -20.19 23.62
N SER A 292 23.35 -21.10 22.64
CA SER A 292 24.37 -21.01 21.60
C SER A 292 24.20 -19.62 20.98
N GLU A 293 25.29 -18.86 20.95
CA GLU A 293 25.27 -17.39 20.84
C GLU A 293 24.62 -16.89 19.52
N ARG A 294 24.22 -17.80 18.64
CA ARG A 294 23.64 -17.56 17.32
C ARG A 294 22.30 -18.25 17.06
N ASP A 295 21.79 -19.09 17.97
CA ASP A 295 20.55 -19.88 17.74
C ASP A 295 19.36 -18.98 17.36
N TRP A 296 19.22 -17.84 18.03
CA TRP A 296 18.16 -16.87 17.74
C TRP A 296 18.22 -16.28 16.32
N CYS A 297 19.42 -16.16 15.73
CA CYS A 297 19.59 -15.69 14.35
C CYS A 297 19.21 -16.80 13.36
N TYR A 298 19.60 -18.05 13.65
CA TYR A 298 19.25 -19.21 12.85
C TYR A 298 17.74 -19.49 12.82
N ASP A 299 17.07 -19.45 13.97
CA ASP A 299 15.63 -19.71 14.07
C ASP A 299 14.84 -18.71 13.22
N LEU A 300 15.17 -17.41 13.31
CA LEU A 300 14.48 -16.35 12.55
C LEU A 300 14.68 -16.46 11.03
N VAL A 301 15.89 -16.77 10.58
CA VAL A 301 16.16 -16.94 9.14
C VAL A 301 15.42 -18.17 8.59
N ASN A 302 15.31 -19.25 9.37
CA ASN A 302 14.60 -20.45 8.95
C ASN A 302 13.07 -20.26 8.97
N ASP A 303 12.52 -19.54 9.95
CA ASP A 303 11.08 -19.28 10.06
C ASP A 303 10.53 -18.46 8.86
N GLU A 304 11.35 -17.61 8.21
CA GLU A 304 10.97 -16.88 6.99
C GLU A 304 11.18 -17.64 5.67
N VAL A 305 11.85 -18.80 5.70
CA VAL A 305 12.00 -19.63 4.49
C VAL A 305 10.71 -20.40 4.17
N ASP A 306 9.87 -20.63 5.18
CA ASP A 306 8.64 -21.42 5.08
C ASP A 306 7.38 -20.62 4.71
N TYR A 307 7.49 -19.30 4.52
CA TYR A 307 6.42 -18.40 4.01
C TYR A 307 6.66 -17.98 2.55
#